data_AF-A0A3A9CA17-F1
#
_entry.id   AF-A0A3A9CA17-F1
#
_cell.length_a   1.000
_cell.length_b   1.000
_cell.length_c   1.000
_cell.angle_alpha   90.00
_cell.angle_beta   90.00
_cell.angle_gamma   90.00
#
_symmetry.space_group_name_H-M   'P 1'
#
loop_
_entity.id
_entity.type
_entity.pdbx_description
1 polymer ?
#
loop_
_entity_poly.entity_id
_entity_poly.type
_entity_poly.pdbx_seq_one_letter_code
_entity_poly.pdbx_strand_id
1 'polypeptide(L)'
;MRKLRFTVLSAVLLLLIPSCGLSQPADTEVSDGDVYRVYYLNKDETRVQGEVYTPVGETSEELIRELLGVLAEDPENLKLKQTLGIDTSITGYSMDGNQLILNFDSSYMKFKHTTEILFRAAVVRTMNQIDSVECISFQVDSNTLTDSAGNPIGAMTADMFIDNAGNEINAYEKVKLTLYFSNEEGTALIPKTEEVVYSSNISLEKLVMEKLLEGPGDERLKATLSPERKVNSITVKDGICYVNFDASNMEITANVTEEVSVYSIVNSLSELKNVNKVQISIDGENNRMFRENISLSNVFERNLDLVKTK
;
A
#
# COMPACT_ATOMS: atom_id res chain seq x y z
N MET A 1 -24.29 27.65 -92.72
CA MET A 1 -22.92 27.25 -93.11
C MET A 1 -22.25 26.63 -91.88
N ARG A 2 -22.23 25.28 -91.72
CA ARG A 2 -21.06 24.38 -91.95
C ARG A 2 -19.78 24.93 -91.30
N LYS A 3 -19.06 24.30 -90.37
CA LYS A 3 -18.62 22.88 -90.19
C LYS A 3 -18.25 22.69 -88.69
N LEU A 4 -18.65 21.68 -87.91
CA LEU A 4 -18.30 20.24 -87.87
C LEU A 4 -16.81 19.89 -88.03
N ARG A 5 -16.17 19.45 -86.92
CA ARG A 5 -14.98 18.59 -86.91
C ARG A 5 -15.13 17.49 -85.85
N PHE A 6 -15.33 16.26 -86.35
CA PHE A 6 -14.94 14.96 -85.78
C PHE A 6 -13.39 14.92 -85.64
N THR A 7 -12.68 14.10 -84.86
CA THR A 7 -12.80 12.76 -84.25
C THR A 7 -11.65 12.71 -83.18
N VAL A 8 -11.58 11.85 -82.16
CA VAL A 8 -11.16 10.43 -82.22
C VAL A 8 -11.51 9.75 -80.90
N LEU A 9 -12.11 8.59 -81.07
CA LEU A 9 -12.47 7.53 -80.13
C LEU A 9 -11.20 6.81 -79.62
N SER A 10 -11.08 6.58 -78.31
CA SER A 10 -10.29 5.45 -77.80
C SER A 10 -11.00 4.85 -76.59
N ALA A 11 -11.77 3.81 -76.87
CA ALA A 11 -12.30 2.90 -75.88
C ALA A 11 -11.18 1.94 -75.45
N VAL A 12 -10.90 1.88 -74.15
CA VAL A 12 -10.21 0.74 -73.53
C VAL A 12 -11.10 0.24 -72.40
N LEU A 13 -11.72 -0.89 -72.67
CA LEU A 13 -12.41 -1.80 -71.76
C LEU A 13 -11.37 -2.77 -71.17
N LEU A 14 -11.62 -3.32 -69.97
CA LEU A 14 -10.88 -4.36 -69.19
C LEU A 14 -10.11 -3.74 -68.00
N LEU A 15 -10.28 -4.11 -66.72
CA LEU A 15 -10.91 -5.26 -66.06
C LEU A 15 -11.38 -4.82 -64.65
N LEU A 16 -12.58 -5.25 -64.26
CA LEU A 16 -13.04 -5.25 -62.87
C LEU A 16 -12.29 -6.34 -62.10
N ILE A 17 -11.56 -5.95 -61.06
CA ILE A 17 -11.06 -6.86 -60.03
C ILE A 17 -11.77 -6.49 -58.73
N PRO A 18 -12.54 -7.38 -58.09
CA PRO A 18 -13.08 -7.12 -56.77
C PRO A 18 -11.93 -7.24 -55.76
N SER A 19 -11.39 -6.10 -55.32
CA SER A 19 -10.48 -6.06 -54.17
C SER A 19 -11.35 -6.11 -52.91
N CYS A 20 -11.58 -7.33 -52.41
CA CYS A 20 -11.73 -7.54 -50.98
C CYS A 20 -10.45 -7.06 -50.32
N GLY A 21 -10.54 -6.09 -49.41
CA GLY A 21 -9.40 -5.55 -48.70
C GLY A 21 -9.83 -4.61 -47.60
N LEU A 22 -10.04 -5.19 -46.42
CA LEU A 22 -9.98 -4.59 -45.08
C LEU A 22 -10.39 -3.11 -44.98
N SER A 23 -11.62 -2.90 -44.50
CA SER A 23 -11.97 -1.70 -43.74
C SER A 23 -10.98 -1.55 -42.59
N GLN A 24 -10.12 -0.54 -42.66
CA GLN A 24 -9.43 -0.02 -41.48
C GLN A 24 -10.50 0.42 -40.47
N PRO A 25 -10.40 0.06 -39.19
CA PRO A 25 -11.20 0.73 -38.18
C PRO A 25 -10.82 2.21 -38.23
N ALA A 26 -11.83 3.08 -38.25
CA ALA A 26 -11.61 4.50 -38.07
C ALA A 26 -10.88 4.70 -36.73
N ASP A 27 -9.77 5.44 -36.75
CA ASP A 27 -9.14 5.97 -35.55
C ASP A 27 -10.14 6.94 -34.91
N THR A 28 -11.00 6.40 -34.05
CA THR A 28 -11.75 7.20 -33.10
C THR A 28 -10.73 7.69 -32.09
N GLU A 29 -10.41 8.99 -32.10
CA GLU A 29 -9.68 9.62 -31.01
C GLU A 29 -10.52 9.43 -29.73
N VAL A 30 -10.15 8.44 -28.93
CA VAL A 30 -10.73 8.17 -27.61
C VAL A 30 -10.31 9.33 -26.71
N SER A 31 -11.30 10.02 -26.13
CA SER A 31 -11.02 11.08 -25.16
C SER A 31 -10.39 10.44 -23.92
N ASP A 32 -9.46 11.14 -23.26
CA ASP A 32 -8.80 10.68 -22.03
C ASP A 32 -9.82 10.37 -20.89
N GLY A 33 -11.09 10.76 -21.03
CA GLY A 33 -12.18 10.48 -20.10
C GLY A 33 -12.88 9.13 -20.26
N ASP A 34 -12.61 8.36 -21.32
CA ASP A 34 -13.28 7.09 -21.61
C ASP A 34 -12.43 5.84 -21.26
N VAL A 35 -11.29 6.04 -20.59
CA VAL A 35 -10.32 4.99 -20.30
C VAL A 35 -10.22 4.72 -18.80
N TYR A 36 -10.63 3.53 -18.40
CA TYR A 36 -10.56 3.04 -17.03
C TYR A 36 -9.34 2.13 -16.85
N ARG A 37 -9.00 1.87 -15.59
CA ARG A 37 -8.11 0.77 -15.20
C ARG A 37 -8.84 -0.23 -14.34
N VAL A 38 -8.82 -1.50 -14.73
CA VAL A 38 -9.30 -2.59 -13.88
C VAL A 38 -8.10 -3.20 -13.17
N TYR A 39 -8.20 -3.28 -11.85
CA TYR A 39 -7.09 -3.69 -11.01
C TYR A 39 -7.25 -5.14 -10.58
N TYR A 40 -6.18 -5.92 -10.76
CA TYR A 40 -6.13 -7.34 -10.43
C TYR A 40 -4.94 -7.66 -9.54
N LEU A 41 -5.04 -8.74 -8.77
CA LEU A 41 -3.89 -9.28 -8.05
C LEU A 41 -2.99 -10.05 -9.01
N ASN A 42 -1.68 -10.04 -8.79
CA ASN A 42 -0.82 -11.03 -9.44
C ASN A 42 -1.04 -12.44 -8.85
N LYS A 43 -0.62 -13.47 -9.58
CA LYS A 43 -0.75 -14.87 -9.15
C LYS A 43 -0.10 -15.20 -7.79
N ASP A 44 0.96 -14.46 -7.43
CA ASP A 44 1.63 -14.65 -6.14
C ASP A 44 0.95 -13.90 -4.99
N GLU A 45 -0.12 -13.14 -5.25
CA GLU A 45 -0.87 -12.33 -4.26
C GLU A 45 0.02 -11.36 -3.47
N THR A 46 0.98 -10.76 -4.15
CA THR A 46 1.95 -9.83 -3.55
C THR A 46 1.75 -8.39 -4.01
N ARG A 47 0.99 -8.18 -5.09
CA ARG A 47 0.70 -6.86 -5.65
C ARG A 47 -0.63 -6.79 -6.38
N VAL A 48 -1.11 -5.56 -6.56
CA VAL A 48 -2.19 -5.18 -7.46
C VAL A 48 -1.60 -4.50 -8.69
N GLN A 49 -2.07 -4.88 -9.88
CA GLN A 49 -1.69 -4.32 -11.17
C GLN A 49 -2.94 -3.87 -11.94
N GLY A 50 -2.93 -2.64 -12.45
CA GLY A 50 -4.02 -2.09 -13.26
C GLY A 50 -3.83 -2.37 -14.75
N GLU A 51 -4.81 -3.00 -15.38
CA GLU A 51 -4.89 -3.18 -16.83
C GLU A 51 -5.83 -2.12 -17.42
N VAL A 52 -5.48 -1.58 -18.58
CA VAL A 52 -6.31 -0.58 -19.27
C VAL A 52 -7.59 -1.25 -19.75
N TYR A 53 -8.73 -0.59 -19.54
CA TYR A 53 -10.04 -1.06 -19.92
C TYR A 53 -10.90 0.10 -20.44
N THR A 54 -11.62 -0.13 -21.54
CA THR A 54 -12.56 0.85 -22.10
C THR A 54 -13.96 0.32 -21.88
N PRO A 55 -14.73 0.87 -20.92
CA PRO A 55 -16.08 0.42 -20.67
C PRO A 55 -17.04 0.86 -21.78
N VAL A 56 -18.17 0.17 -21.86
CA VAL A 56 -19.28 0.50 -22.77
C VAL A 56 -20.41 1.24 -22.04
N GLY A 57 -20.53 1.06 -20.72
CA GLY A 57 -21.52 1.73 -19.89
C GLY A 57 -21.38 3.25 -19.90
N GLU A 58 -22.51 3.96 -19.99
CA GLU A 58 -22.54 5.42 -20.03
C GLU A 58 -22.98 6.02 -18.70
N THR A 59 -23.79 5.28 -17.94
CA THR A 59 -24.26 5.70 -16.61
C THR A 59 -23.41 5.07 -15.51
N SER A 60 -23.33 5.71 -14.34
CA SER A 60 -22.62 5.13 -13.19
C SER A 60 -23.16 3.75 -12.79
N GLU A 61 -24.46 3.50 -12.90
CA GLU A 61 -25.04 2.19 -12.58
C GLU A 61 -24.60 1.10 -13.57
N GLU A 62 -24.50 1.43 -14.85
CA GLU A 62 -23.98 0.52 -15.88
C GLU A 62 -22.48 0.27 -15.66
N LEU A 63 -21.70 1.33 -15.41
CA LEU A 63 -20.27 1.24 -15.13
C LEU A 63 -19.96 0.40 -13.90
N ILE A 64 -20.69 0.58 -12.79
CA ILE A 64 -20.52 -0.24 -11.58
C ILE A 64 -20.75 -1.71 -11.94
N ARG A 65 -21.86 -2.02 -12.61
CA ARG A 65 -22.21 -3.40 -12.96
C ARG A 65 -21.21 -4.04 -13.92
N GLU A 66 -20.79 -3.28 -14.93
CA GLU A 66 -19.80 -3.71 -15.92
C GLU A 66 -18.46 -4.01 -15.27
N LEU A 67 -17.90 -3.06 -14.51
CA LEU A 67 -16.60 -3.22 -13.86
C LEU A 67 -16.61 -4.33 -12.80
N LEU A 68 -17.72 -4.53 -12.10
CA LEU A 68 -17.90 -5.68 -11.20
C LEU A 68 -17.91 -7.00 -11.98
N GLY A 69 -18.54 -7.04 -13.15
CA GLY A 69 -18.50 -8.19 -14.06
C GLY A 69 -17.09 -8.49 -14.54
N VAL A 70 -16.35 -7.47 -14.97
CA VAL A 70 -14.96 -7.60 -15.46
C VAL A 70 -14.00 -8.07 -14.37
N LEU A 71 -14.18 -7.61 -13.13
CA LEU A 71 -13.42 -8.13 -11.98
C LEU A 71 -13.76 -9.58 -11.63
N ALA A 72 -14.94 -10.06 -12.07
CA ALA A 72 -15.41 -11.42 -11.91
C ALA A 72 -15.07 -12.33 -13.09
N GLU A 73 -14.25 -11.88 -14.04
CA GLU A 73 -13.73 -12.69 -15.14
C GLU A 73 -12.21 -12.89 -15.01
N ASP A 74 -11.69 -13.94 -15.66
CA ASP A 74 -10.25 -14.13 -15.75
C ASP A 74 -9.60 -13.03 -16.61
N PRO A 75 -8.58 -12.31 -16.11
CA PRO A 75 -7.90 -11.29 -16.89
C PRO A 75 -7.14 -11.91 -18.06
N GLU A 76 -7.08 -11.21 -19.20
CA GLU A 76 -6.30 -11.65 -20.37
C GLU A 76 -4.82 -11.88 -20.04
N ASN A 77 -4.28 -11.06 -19.14
CA ASN A 77 -2.92 -11.21 -18.64
C ASN A 77 -2.81 -12.41 -17.69
N LEU A 78 -2.31 -13.53 -18.20
CA LEU A 78 -2.13 -14.79 -17.48
C LEU A 78 -1.20 -14.72 -16.25
N LYS A 79 -0.55 -13.59 -15.95
CA LYS A 79 0.20 -13.38 -14.70
C LYS A 79 -0.67 -12.83 -13.57
N LEU A 80 -1.88 -12.40 -13.88
CA LEU A 80 -2.87 -11.89 -12.96
C LEU A 80 -3.89 -12.99 -12.63
N LYS A 81 -4.62 -12.80 -11.55
CA LYS A 81 -5.75 -13.65 -11.16
C LYS A 81 -7.04 -12.84 -11.18
N GLN A 82 -8.13 -13.52 -11.50
CA GLN A 82 -9.49 -13.05 -11.26
C GLN A 82 -9.61 -12.52 -9.82
N THR A 83 -10.22 -11.35 -9.67
CA THR A 83 -10.36 -10.69 -8.36
C THR A 83 -11.60 -11.21 -7.63
N LEU A 84 -12.76 -11.28 -8.29
CA LEU A 84 -14.04 -11.72 -7.73
C LEU A 84 -14.45 -13.10 -8.26
N GLY A 85 -15.03 -13.96 -7.42
CA GLY A 85 -15.69 -15.21 -7.82
C GLY A 85 -14.92 -16.50 -7.51
N ILE A 86 -13.59 -16.45 -7.30
CA ILE A 86 -12.81 -17.63 -6.86
C ILE A 86 -12.86 -17.77 -5.34
N ASP A 87 -12.40 -16.75 -4.64
CA ASP A 87 -12.20 -16.80 -3.18
C ASP A 87 -13.36 -16.15 -2.41
N THR A 88 -14.09 -15.22 -3.05
CA THR A 88 -15.30 -14.58 -2.53
C THR A 88 -16.15 -14.05 -3.67
N SER A 89 -17.47 -14.01 -3.46
CA SER A 89 -18.43 -13.43 -4.41
C SER A 89 -19.07 -12.16 -3.86
N ILE A 90 -19.38 -11.21 -4.75
CA ILE A 90 -20.30 -10.12 -4.43
C ILE A 90 -21.73 -10.67 -4.47
N THR A 91 -22.46 -10.44 -3.40
CA THR A 91 -23.87 -10.82 -3.26
C THR A 91 -24.81 -9.66 -3.61
N GLY A 92 -24.31 -8.43 -3.60
CA GLY A 92 -25.04 -7.24 -4.04
C GLY A 92 -24.26 -5.95 -3.84
N TYR A 93 -24.80 -4.85 -4.33
CA TYR A 93 -24.29 -3.51 -4.08
C TYR A 93 -25.43 -2.50 -3.94
N SER A 94 -25.15 -1.37 -3.32
CA SER A 94 -26.07 -0.22 -3.25
C SER A 94 -25.29 1.09 -3.22
N MET A 95 -25.95 2.19 -3.59
CA MET A 95 -25.42 3.55 -3.44
C MET A 95 -26.12 4.27 -2.29
N ASP A 96 -25.35 4.91 -1.42
CA ASP A 96 -25.83 5.87 -0.42
C ASP A 96 -25.13 7.23 -0.65
N GLY A 97 -25.82 8.16 -1.30
CA GLY A 97 -25.18 9.36 -1.85
C GLY A 97 -24.07 8.98 -2.83
N ASN A 98 -22.83 9.39 -2.52
CA ASN A 98 -21.63 9.09 -3.32
C ASN A 98 -20.82 7.91 -2.73
N GLN A 99 -21.39 7.17 -1.78
CA GLN A 99 -20.79 5.98 -1.18
C GLN A 99 -21.30 4.71 -1.87
N LEU A 100 -20.40 3.96 -2.49
CA LEU A 100 -20.71 2.63 -3.01
C LEU A 100 -20.54 1.59 -1.90
N ILE A 101 -21.60 0.87 -1.59
CA ILE A 101 -21.59 -0.22 -0.60
C ILE A 101 -21.58 -1.55 -1.35
N LEU A 102 -20.52 -2.33 -1.20
CA LEU A 102 -20.36 -3.66 -1.80
C LEU A 102 -20.54 -4.73 -0.73
N ASN A 103 -21.47 -5.65 -0.94
CA ASN A 103 -21.72 -6.76 -0.03
C ASN A 103 -21.12 -8.06 -0.57
N PHE A 104 -20.31 -8.71 0.24
CA PHE A 104 -19.63 -9.97 -0.08
C PHE A 104 -20.20 -11.12 0.73
N ASP A 105 -19.98 -12.34 0.24
CA ASP A 105 -20.26 -13.55 1.02
C ASP A 105 -19.27 -13.76 2.17
N SER A 106 -19.63 -14.60 3.15
CA SER A 106 -18.75 -15.00 4.25
C SER A 106 -17.39 -15.60 3.85
N SER A 107 -17.19 -16.02 2.60
CA SER A 107 -15.87 -16.53 2.18
C SER A 107 -14.81 -15.44 2.15
N TYR A 108 -15.21 -14.17 2.06
CA TYR A 108 -14.33 -13.01 2.25
C TYR A 108 -13.47 -13.13 3.52
N MET A 109 -14.05 -13.59 4.63
CA MET A 109 -13.37 -13.68 5.93
C MET A 109 -12.27 -14.74 5.98
N LYS A 110 -12.13 -15.55 4.93
CA LYS A 110 -11.09 -16.59 4.81
C LYS A 110 -9.80 -16.06 4.18
N PHE A 111 -9.81 -14.84 3.64
CA PHE A 111 -8.60 -14.25 3.07
C PHE A 111 -7.49 -14.16 4.13
N LYS A 112 -6.26 -14.43 3.68
CA LYS A 112 -5.08 -14.04 4.46
C LYS A 112 -5.04 -12.51 4.53
N HIS A 113 -4.59 -11.97 5.66
CA HIS A 113 -4.62 -10.53 5.92
C HIS A 113 -4.03 -9.67 4.78
N THR A 114 -2.89 -10.09 4.22
CA THR A 114 -2.25 -9.36 3.10
C THR A 114 -3.03 -9.46 1.79
N THR A 115 -3.56 -10.64 1.47
CA THR A 115 -4.40 -10.86 0.29
C THR A 115 -5.69 -10.03 0.38
N GLU A 116 -6.29 -9.95 1.58
CA GLU A 116 -7.49 -9.16 1.86
C GLU A 116 -7.26 -7.66 1.58
N ILE A 117 -6.11 -7.12 2.01
CA ILE A 117 -5.74 -5.72 1.74
C ILE A 117 -5.59 -5.47 0.23
N LEU A 118 -4.91 -6.37 -0.49
CA LEU A 118 -4.73 -6.25 -1.94
C LEU A 118 -6.05 -6.40 -2.70
N PHE A 119 -6.93 -7.27 -2.22
CA PHE A 119 -8.28 -7.40 -2.75
C PHE A 119 -9.08 -6.10 -2.60
N ARG A 120 -9.06 -5.49 -1.40
CA ARG A 120 -9.70 -4.19 -1.17
C ARG A 120 -9.12 -3.12 -2.09
N ALA A 121 -7.80 -3.04 -2.19
CA ALA A 121 -7.11 -2.12 -3.09
C ALA A 121 -7.59 -2.27 -4.55
N ALA A 122 -7.63 -3.50 -5.06
CA ALA A 122 -8.03 -3.78 -6.43
C ALA A 122 -9.47 -3.32 -6.73
N VAL A 123 -10.42 -3.70 -5.86
CA VAL A 123 -11.83 -3.34 -6.03
C VAL A 123 -12.05 -1.84 -5.83
N VAL A 124 -11.50 -1.24 -4.77
CA VAL A 124 -11.65 0.19 -4.47
C VAL A 124 -11.08 1.04 -5.60
N ARG A 125 -9.86 0.76 -6.07
CA ARG A 125 -9.25 1.53 -7.17
C ARG A 125 -10.00 1.39 -8.49
N THR A 126 -10.58 0.22 -8.75
CA THR A 126 -11.42 0.03 -9.94
C THR A 126 -12.67 0.90 -9.86
N MET A 127 -13.39 0.85 -8.73
CA MET A 127 -14.70 1.53 -8.57
C MET A 127 -14.60 3.04 -8.35
N ASN A 128 -13.56 3.53 -7.67
CA ASN A 128 -13.42 4.96 -7.32
C ASN A 128 -13.10 5.86 -8.53
N GLN A 129 -12.88 5.27 -9.71
CA GLN A 129 -12.76 5.99 -10.99
C GLN A 129 -14.13 6.42 -11.56
N ILE A 130 -15.24 5.89 -11.03
CA ILE A 130 -16.58 6.28 -11.47
C ILE A 130 -16.92 7.60 -10.78
N ASP A 131 -17.22 8.66 -11.54
CA ASP A 131 -17.39 10.03 -11.04
C ASP A 131 -18.36 10.18 -9.84
N SER A 132 -19.39 9.34 -9.76
CA SER A 132 -20.37 9.37 -8.66
C SER A 132 -19.95 8.58 -7.42
N VAL A 133 -18.82 7.87 -7.46
CA VAL A 133 -18.32 7.01 -6.39
C VAL A 133 -17.13 7.69 -5.72
N GLU A 134 -17.40 8.49 -4.68
CA GLU A 134 -16.37 9.18 -3.90
C GLU A 134 -15.66 8.23 -2.92
N CYS A 135 -16.37 7.26 -2.36
CA CYS A 135 -15.82 6.29 -1.43
C CYS A 135 -16.57 4.97 -1.47
N ILE A 136 -15.93 3.90 -0.99
CA ILE A 136 -16.45 2.54 -1.06
C ILE A 136 -16.41 1.88 0.32
N SER A 137 -17.51 1.25 0.73
CA SER A 137 -17.58 0.45 1.95
C SER A 137 -17.87 -1.00 1.65
N PHE A 138 -17.24 -1.88 2.40
CA PHE A 138 -17.42 -3.32 2.27
C PHE A 138 -18.31 -3.83 3.40
N GLN A 139 -19.18 -4.77 3.05
CA GLN A 139 -19.99 -5.54 3.98
C GLN A 139 -19.77 -7.03 3.72
N VAL A 140 -19.93 -7.84 4.76
CA VAL A 140 -19.91 -9.30 4.67
C VAL A 140 -21.20 -9.82 5.26
N ASP A 141 -21.98 -10.57 4.47
CA ASP A 141 -23.32 -11.03 4.83
C ASP A 141 -24.22 -9.88 5.36
N SER A 142 -24.14 -8.71 4.74
CA SER A 142 -24.85 -7.46 5.10
C SER A 142 -24.42 -6.83 6.44
N ASN A 143 -23.36 -7.33 7.07
CA ASN A 143 -22.77 -6.74 8.27
C ASN A 143 -21.57 -5.87 7.89
N THR A 144 -21.31 -4.84 8.68
CA THR A 144 -20.12 -4.00 8.53
C THR A 144 -18.86 -4.86 8.58
N LEU A 145 -17.96 -4.67 7.61
CA LEU A 145 -16.66 -5.31 7.64
C LEU A 145 -15.86 -4.84 8.87
N THR A 146 -15.21 -5.75 9.57
CA THR A 146 -14.33 -5.43 10.72
C THR A 146 -12.93 -5.98 10.52
N ASP A 147 -11.95 -5.38 11.19
CA ASP A 147 -10.60 -5.94 11.32
C ASP A 147 -10.57 -7.15 12.28
N SER A 148 -9.39 -7.74 12.48
CA SER A 148 -9.18 -8.88 13.37
C SER A 148 -9.40 -8.57 14.86
N ALA A 149 -9.39 -7.30 15.25
CA ALA A 149 -9.71 -6.84 16.60
C ALA A 149 -11.20 -6.50 16.78
N GLY A 150 -12.01 -6.64 15.72
CA GLY A 150 -13.44 -6.32 15.71
C GLY A 150 -13.74 -4.84 15.48
N ASN A 151 -12.75 -4.02 15.14
CA ASN A 151 -13.01 -2.61 14.81
C ASN A 151 -13.62 -2.51 13.42
N PRO A 152 -14.66 -1.69 13.21
CA PRO A 152 -15.21 -1.44 11.89
C PRO A 152 -14.17 -0.89 10.91
N ILE A 153 -14.11 -1.46 9.72
CA ILE A 153 -13.38 -0.91 8.59
C ILE A 153 -14.32 0.08 7.89
N GLY A 154 -13.91 1.36 7.89
CA GLY A 154 -14.70 2.46 7.35
C GLY A 154 -14.75 2.51 5.81
N ALA A 155 -15.37 3.57 5.29
CA ALA A 155 -15.32 3.87 3.87
C ALA A 155 -13.88 4.10 3.41
N MET A 156 -13.56 3.60 2.22
CA MET A 156 -12.24 3.59 1.64
C MET A 156 -12.24 4.38 0.33
N THR A 157 -11.13 5.03 0.03
CA THR A 157 -10.88 5.75 -1.22
C THR A 157 -9.60 5.24 -1.86
N ALA A 158 -9.40 5.47 -3.16
CA ALA A 158 -8.24 4.96 -3.87
C ALA A 158 -6.91 5.46 -3.29
N ASP A 159 -6.86 6.69 -2.78
CA ASP A 159 -5.67 7.32 -2.18
C ASP A 159 -5.26 6.70 -0.83
N MET A 160 -6.14 5.96 -0.16
CA MET A 160 -5.78 5.19 1.05
C MET A 160 -4.83 4.03 0.74
N PHE A 161 -4.71 3.63 -0.54
CA PHE A 161 -3.84 2.55 -0.98
C PHE A 161 -2.67 3.13 -1.78
N ILE A 162 -1.58 3.46 -1.07
CA ILE A 162 -0.44 4.22 -1.61
C ILE A 162 0.32 3.46 -2.72
N ASP A 163 0.66 4.21 -3.77
CA ASP A 163 1.35 3.83 -4.99
C ASP A 163 2.86 4.06 -4.88
N ASN A 164 3.68 3.12 -5.38
CA ASN A 164 5.15 3.29 -5.44
C ASN A 164 5.70 3.53 -6.86
N ALA A 165 4.88 3.41 -7.92
CA ALA A 165 5.39 3.54 -9.29
C ALA A 165 4.31 3.85 -10.36
N GLY A 166 3.22 4.52 -9.98
CA GLY A 166 2.24 5.05 -10.92
C GLY A 166 1.29 4.02 -11.53
N ASN A 167 0.88 2.98 -10.77
CA ASN A 167 -0.31 2.13 -10.98
C ASN A 167 -0.29 0.81 -10.15
N GLU A 168 0.78 0.51 -9.41
CA GLU A 168 0.93 -0.77 -8.69
C GLU A 168 0.88 -0.57 -7.16
N ILE A 169 0.15 -1.43 -6.45
CA ILE A 169 0.21 -1.50 -4.98
C ILE A 169 0.94 -2.78 -4.60
N ASN A 170 2.09 -2.65 -3.94
CA ASN A 170 2.81 -3.78 -3.38
C ASN A 170 2.40 -3.96 -1.92
N ALA A 171 1.98 -5.16 -1.51
CA ALA A 171 1.74 -5.46 -0.09
C ALA A 171 3.04 -5.44 0.71
N TYR A 172 4.18 -5.60 0.02
CA TYR A 172 5.50 -5.65 0.59
C TYR A 172 6.46 -4.73 -0.15
N GLU A 173 7.24 -3.95 0.59
CA GLU A 173 8.30 -3.11 0.10
C GLU A 173 9.65 -3.60 0.61
N LYS A 174 10.72 -3.21 -0.09
CA LYS A 174 12.10 -3.38 0.39
C LYS A 174 12.64 -2.04 0.83
N VAL A 175 13.14 -2.00 2.06
CA VAL A 175 13.80 -0.81 2.60
C VAL A 175 15.14 -1.20 3.20
N LYS A 176 16.13 -0.32 3.04
CA LYS A 176 17.42 -0.45 3.70
C LYS A 176 17.36 0.33 5.02
N LEU A 177 17.36 -0.38 6.15
CA LEU A 177 17.34 0.22 7.48
C LEU A 177 18.72 0.24 8.09
N THR A 178 19.09 1.34 8.73
CA THR A 178 20.25 1.40 9.63
C THR A 178 19.72 1.44 11.07
N LEU A 179 20.07 0.42 11.84
CA LEU A 179 19.65 0.23 13.23
C LEU A 179 20.87 0.30 14.12
N TYR A 180 20.74 0.88 15.31
CA TYR A 180 21.84 1.04 16.25
C TYR A 180 21.66 0.08 17.42
N PHE A 181 22.56 -0.89 17.55
CA PHE A 181 22.58 -1.87 18.64
C PHE A 181 23.78 -1.64 19.56
N SER A 182 23.81 -2.29 20.72
CA SER A 182 24.91 -2.14 21.67
C SER A 182 26.14 -2.93 21.23
N ASN A 183 27.33 -2.42 21.53
CA ASN A 183 28.56 -3.23 21.57
C ASN A 183 28.48 -4.30 22.68
N GLU A 184 29.47 -5.20 22.72
CA GLU A 184 29.55 -6.26 23.73
C GLU A 184 29.63 -5.74 25.17
N GLU A 185 30.17 -4.54 25.39
CA GLU A 185 30.34 -3.96 26.73
C GLU A 185 29.09 -3.25 27.26
N GLY A 186 28.10 -2.94 26.41
CA GLY A 186 26.90 -2.20 26.85
C GLY A 186 27.02 -0.67 26.82
N THR A 187 28.12 -0.14 26.29
CA THR A 187 28.60 1.23 26.51
C THR A 187 28.60 2.10 25.25
N ALA A 188 28.42 1.50 24.08
CA ALA A 188 28.43 2.22 22.80
C ALA A 188 27.44 1.62 21.80
N LEU A 189 27.05 2.44 20.81
CA LEU A 189 26.17 2.05 19.71
C LEU A 189 26.99 1.66 18.47
N ILE A 190 26.65 0.52 17.88
CA ILE A 190 27.21 0.04 16.62
C ILE A 190 26.09 0.04 15.57
N PRO A 191 26.26 0.74 14.43
CA PRO A 191 25.28 0.72 13.36
C PRO A 191 25.31 -0.62 12.63
N LYS A 192 24.13 -1.17 12.37
CA LYS A 192 23.89 -2.34 11.53
C LYS A 192 22.92 -1.94 10.43
N THR A 193 23.33 -2.13 9.18
CA THR A 193 22.46 -1.85 8.03
C THR A 193 22.00 -3.15 7.39
N GLU A 194 20.69 -3.28 7.18
CA GLU A 194 20.09 -4.46 6.58
C GLU A 194 18.97 -4.09 5.60
N GLU A 195 18.77 -4.94 4.58
CA GLU A 195 17.62 -4.84 3.67
C GLU A 195 16.47 -5.65 4.27
N VAL A 196 15.33 -5.00 4.48
CA VAL A 196 14.14 -5.57 5.10
C VAL A 196 13.01 -5.53 4.08
N VAL A 197 12.39 -6.70 3.88
CA VAL A 197 11.09 -6.79 3.22
C VAL A 197 10.03 -6.57 4.30
N TYR A 198 9.20 -5.54 4.15
CA TYR A 198 8.19 -5.18 5.14
C TYR A 198 6.84 -4.94 4.47
N SER A 199 5.75 -5.07 5.21
CA SER A 199 4.45 -4.75 4.64
C SER A 199 4.24 -3.24 4.56
N SER A 200 3.79 -2.73 3.42
CA SER A 200 3.52 -1.31 3.22
C SER A 200 2.37 -0.78 4.10
N ASN A 201 1.65 -1.66 4.81
CA ASN A 201 0.59 -1.29 5.75
C ASN A 201 1.10 -0.85 7.14
N ILE A 202 2.40 -0.99 7.43
CA ILE A 202 3.02 -0.45 8.64
C ILE A 202 3.92 0.72 8.28
N SER A 203 3.98 1.72 9.17
CA SER A 203 4.88 2.85 8.99
C SER A 203 6.34 2.42 9.17
N LEU A 204 7.28 3.13 8.53
CA LEU A 204 8.71 2.84 8.66
C LEU A 204 9.20 3.00 10.10
N GLU A 205 8.64 3.93 10.87
CA GLU A 205 8.98 4.10 12.29
C GLU A 205 8.57 2.86 13.09
N LYS A 206 7.37 2.33 12.83
CA LYS A 206 6.90 1.09 13.46
C LYS A 206 7.81 -0.08 13.10
N LEU A 207 8.18 -0.21 11.83
CA LEU A 207 9.11 -1.24 11.37
C LEU A 207 10.48 -1.13 12.06
N VAL A 208 11.05 0.08 12.17
CA VAL A 208 12.32 0.31 12.88
C VAL A 208 12.21 -0.16 14.32
N MET A 209 11.13 0.19 15.02
CA MET A 209 10.92 -0.26 16.40
C MET A 209 10.76 -1.77 16.53
N GLU A 210 9.99 -2.41 15.65
CA GLU A 210 9.83 -3.87 15.63
C GLU A 210 11.17 -4.57 15.43
N LYS A 211 12.02 -4.06 14.53
CA LYS A 211 13.36 -4.60 14.29
C LYS A 211 14.32 -4.40 15.47
N LEU A 212 14.22 -3.28 16.18
CA LEU A 212 14.99 -3.08 17.40
C LEU A 212 14.59 -4.05 18.53
N LEU A 213 13.29 -4.36 18.64
CA LEU A 213 12.76 -5.32 19.61
C LEU A 213 13.12 -6.77 19.26
N GLU A 214 13.13 -7.11 17.96
CA GLU A 214 13.61 -8.41 17.46
C GLU A 214 15.10 -8.63 17.81
N GLY A 215 15.88 -7.54 17.81
CA GLY A 215 17.28 -7.54 18.18
C GLY A 215 18.23 -7.71 16.99
N PRO A 216 19.55 -7.78 17.24
CA PRO A 216 20.53 -7.60 16.18
C PRO A 216 20.70 -8.81 15.24
N GLY A 217 20.31 -10.03 15.65
CA GLY A 217 20.57 -11.25 14.87
C GLY A 217 22.06 -11.49 14.52
N ASP A 218 22.98 -10.81 15.21
CA ASP A 218 24.44 -10.90 15.07
C ASP A 218 25.01 -11.08 16.47
N GLU A 219 25.69 -12.20 16.71
CA GLU A 219 26.24 -12.57 18.04
C GLU A 219 27.26 -11.56 18.58
N ARG A 220 27.83 -10.71 17.72
CA ARG A 220 28.80 -9.66 18.09
C ARG A 220 28.14 -8.38 18.57
N LEU A 221 26.82 -8.29 18.47
CA LEU A 221 26.02 -7.13 18.88
C LEU A 221 25.05 -7.54 19.99
N LYS A 222 24.80 -6.64 20.92
CA LYS A 222 23.83 -6.84 22.00
C LYS A 222 22.54 -6.09 21.71
N ALA A 223 21.41 -6.74 21.97
CA ALA A 223 20.11 -6.09 21.95
C ALA A 223 20.04 -5.00 23.03
N THR A 224 19.47 -3.86 22.68
CA THR A 224 19.34 -2.65 23.53
C THR A 224 17.97 -2.56 24.21
N LEU A 225 17.01 -3.34 23.72
CA LEU A 225 15.64 -3.45 24.18
C LEU A 225 15.31 -4.93 24.45
N SER A 226 14.38 -5.17 25.38
CA SER A 226 13.82 -6.50 25.59
C SER A 226 12.81 -6.84 24.49
N PRO A 227 12.81 -8.07 23.93
CA PRO A 227 11.82 -8.49 22.94
C PRO A 227 10.40 -8.55 23.51
N GLU A 228 10.25 -8.61 24.84
CA GLU A 228 8.94 -8.61 25.50
C GLU A 228 8.34 -7.20 25.65
N ARG A 229 9.12 -6.15 25.34
CA ARG A 229 8.69 -4.77 25.48
C ARG A 229 7.65 -4.43 24.41
N LYS A 230 6.52 -3.85 24.83
CA LYS A 230 5.43 -3.49 23.92
C LYS A 230 5.41 -2.00 23.61
N VAL A 231 5.15 -1.67 22.35
CA VAL A 231 4.91 -0.30 21.86
C VAL A 231 3.42 -0.12 21.71
N ASN A 232 2.83 0.81 22.47
CA ASN A 232 1.41 1.15 22.42
C ASN A 232 1.08 1.98 21.19
N SER A 233 1.93 2.95 20.85
CA SER A 233 1.76 3.75 19.64
C SER A 233 3.08 4.36 19.17
N ILE A 234 3.15 4.64 17.87
CA ILE A 234 4.21 5.42 17.25
C ILE A 234 3.60 6.38 16.24
N THR A 235 3.98 7.66 16.31
CA THR A 235 3.40 8.70 15.45
C THR A 235 4.41 9.81 15.21
N VAL A 236 4.49 10.30 13.98
CA VAL A 236 5.34 11.44 13.64
C VAL A 236 4.48 12.69 13.46
N LYS A 237 4.86 13.78 14.12
CA LYS A 237 4.26 15.10 13.94
C LYS A 237 5.34 16.17 14.00
N ASP A 238 5.34 17.06 13.01
CA ASP A 238 6.28 18.19 12.91
C ASP A 238 7.77 17.79 13.04
N GLY A 239 8.14 16.63 12.49
CA GLY A 239 9.50 16.08 12.55
C GLY A 239 9.88 15.44 13.88
N ILE A 240 8.94 15.30 14.82
CA ILE A 240 9.13 14.61 16.10
C ILE A 240 8.41 13.26 16.05
N CYS A 241 9.15 12.17 16.27
CA CYS A 241 8.58 10.84 16.44
C CYS A 241 8.24 10.60 17.91
N TYR A 242 6.96 10.44 18.20
CA TYR A 242 6.43 10.12 19.52
C TYR A 242 6.32 8.60 19.63
N VAL A 243 7.08 8.02 20.55
CA VAL A 243 7.09 6.57 20.82
C VAL A 243 6.53 6.34 22.21
N ASN A 244 5.36 5.70 22.27
CA ASN A 244 4.70 5.37 23.53
C ASN A 244 4.86 3.89 23.82
N PHE A 245 5.54 3.55 24.91
CA PHE A 245 5.66 2.18 25.39
C PHE A 245 4.54 1.83 26.36
N ASP A 246 4.27 0.54 26.46
CA ASP A 246 3.46 -0.01 27.54
C ASP A 246 4.26 -0.08 28.83
N ALA A 247 3.62 0.10 29.98
CA ALA A 247 4.27 -0.02 31.28
C ALA A 247 4.54 -1.47 31.71
N SER A 248 3.90 -2.47 31.09
CA SER A 248 4.20 -3.87 31.37
C SER A 248 5.58 -4.22 30.80
N ASN A 249 6.49 -4.58 31.70
CA ASN A 249 7.86 -5.02 31.44
C ASN A 249 8.83 -3.91 31.02
N MET A 250 9.32 -3.17 32.03
CA MET A 250 10.44 -2.24 31.88
C MET A 250 11.82 -2.89 31.92
N GLU A 251 11.90 -4.23 31.96
CA GLU A 251 13.19 -4.92 32.01
C GLU A 251 14.04 -4.58 30.77
N ILE A 252 15.26 -4.11 31.04
CA ILE A 252 16.26 -3.89 29.98
C ILE A 252 17.03 -5.20 29.83
N THR A 253 17.55 -5.46 28.64
CA THR A 253 18.64 -6.41 28.46
C THR A 253 19.76 -6.13 29.47
N ALA A 254 20.14 -7.15 30.25
CA ALA A 254 21.17 -7.02 31.27
C ALA A 254 22.49 -6.49 30.66
N ASN A 255 23.15 -5.57 31.36
CA ASN A 255 24.45 -4.97 30.99
C ASN A 255 24.44 -4.06 29.76
N VAL A 256 23.39 -3.25 29.56
CA VAL A 256 23.39 -2.10 28.64
C VAL A 256 23.07 -0.83 29.44
N THR A 257 23.81 0.26 29.18
CA THR A 257 23.59 1.55 29.86
C THR A 257 22.29 2.21 29.42
N GLU A 258 21.68 3.03 30.29
CA GLU A 258 20.42 3.72 29.97
C GLU A 258 20.53 4.58 28.71
N GLU A 259 21.66 5.28 28.55
CA GLU A 259 21.90 6.14 27.38
C GLU A 259 21.97 5.32 26.10
N VAL A 260 22.66 4.19 26.09
CA VAL A 260 22.73 3.31 24.92
C VAL A 260 21.34 2.76 24.56
N SER A 261 20.51 2.38 25.54
CA SER A 261 19.13 1.95 25.27
C SER A 261 18.28 3.06 24.65
N VAL A 262 18.34 4.28 25.20
CA VAL A 262 17.57 5.41 24.65
C VAL A 262 18.08 5.80 23.27
N TYR A 263 19.38 6.00 23.11
CA TYR A 263 19.94 6.45 21.84
C TYR A 263 19.96 5.37 20.75
N SER A 264 19.80 4.09 21.10
CA SER A 264 19.48 3.04 20.13
C SER A 264 18.17 3.34 19.40
N ILE A 265 17.12 3.70 20.14
CA ILE A 265 15.82 4.10 19.57
C ILE A 265 15.98 5.43 18.81
N VAL A 266 16.52 6.45 19.47
CA VAL A 266 16.61 7.81 18.93
C VAL A 266 17.43 7.83 17.63
N ASN A 267 18.61 7.22 17.62
CA ASN A 267 19.49 7.25 16.46
C ASN A 267 18.91 6.44 15.30
N SER A 268 18.26 5.29 15.57
CA SER A 268 17.66 4.45 14.51
C SER A 268 16.46 5.13 13.86
N LEU A 269 15.55 5.70 14.67
CA LEU A 269 14.39 6.44 14.13
C LEU A 269 14.83 7.70 13.39
N SER A 270 15.88 8.38 13.85
CA SER A 270 16.43 9.57 13.17
C SER A 270 17.19 9.26 11.88
N GLU A 271 17.30 7.99 11.44
CA GLU A 271 17.72 7.67 10.06
C GLU A 271 16.60 7.92 9.04
N LEU A 272 15.34 7.97 9.51
CA LEU A 272 14.19 8.24 8.66
C LEU A 272 14.11 9.73 8.35
N LYS A 273 13.98 10.08 7.06
CA LYS A 273 14.06 11.46 6.57
C LYS A 273 13.02 12.42 7.18
N ASN A 274 11.91 11.87 7.65
CA ASN A 274 10.81 12.60 8.27
C ASN A 274 10.94 12.73 9.79
N VAL A 275 12.01 12.20 10.42
CA VAL A 275 12.23 12.21 11.87
C VAL A 275 13.52 12.94 12.20
N ASN A 276 13.39 14.07 12.90
CA ASN A 276 14.51 14.88 13.38
C ASN A 276 14.76 14.67 14.87
N LYS A 277 13.69 14.40 15.64
CA LYS A 277 13.73 14.20 17.08
C LYS A 277 12.82 13.07 17.51
N VAL A 278 13.05 12.53 18.69
CA VAL A 278 12.23 11.46 19.27
C VAL A 278 11.82 11.83 20.69
N GLN A 279 10.54 11.64 21.01
CA GLN A 279 10.04 11.74 22.37
C GLN A 279 9.52 10.37 22.81
N ILE A 280 9.94 9.96 24.00
CA ILE A 280 9.57 8.66 24.57
C ILE A 280 8.62 8.87 25.74
N SER A 281 7.52 8.13 25.76
CA SER A 281 6.58 8.07 26.88
C SER A 281 6.28 6.63 27.28
N ILE A 282 5.73 6.46 28.48
CA ILE A 282 5.26 5.16 28.99
C ILE A 282 3.81 5.36 29.45
N ASP A 283 2.87 4.58 28.89
CA ASP A 283 1.42 4.74 29.11
C ASP A 283 0.94 6.19 28.94
N GLY A 284 1.53 6.89 27.97
CA GLY A 284 1.24 8.30 27.67
C GLY A 284 1.89 9.30 28.63
N GLU A 285 2.59 8.85 29.68
CA GLU A 285 3.30 9.71 30.61
C GLU A 285 4.78 9.87 30.22
N ASN A 286 5.25 11.13 30.18
CA ASN A 286 6.64 11.50 29.90
C ASN A 286 7.32 12.18 31.10
N ASN A 287 6.59 12.49 32.17
CA ASN A 287 7.11 13.17 33.38
C ASN A 287 7.84 12.21 34.33
N ARG A 288 8.41 11.13 33.80
CA ARG A 288 9.07 10.07 34.55
C ARG A 288 10.55 10.02 34.21
N MET A 289 11.33 9.48 35.13
CA MET A 289 12.70 9.09 34.83
C MET A 289 12.67 7.71 34.18
N PHE A 290 13.37 7.56 33.06
CA PHE A 290 13.75 6.26 32.56
C PHE A 290 14.86 5.74 33.47
N ARG A 291 14.46 4.79 34.34
CA ARG A 291 15.22 4.40 35.54
C ARG A 291 15.51 5.62 36.42
N GLU A 292 16.79 5.92 36.66
CA GLU A 292 17.21 6.95 37.62
C GLU A 292 17.91 8.15 36.96
N ASN A 293 18.31 8.03 35.68
CA ASN A 293 19.29 8.93 35.08
C ASN A 293 18.77 9.77 33.90
N ILE A 294 17.74 9.32 33.19
CA ILE A 294 17.27 10.00 31.98
C ILE A 294 15.83 10.49 32.17
N SER A 295 15.59 11.80 32.04
CA SER A 295 14.23 12.33 32.07
C SER A 295 13.52 12.12 30.73
N LEU A 296 12.38 11.43 30.74
CA LEU A 296 11.55 11.23 29.55
C LEU A 296 10.78 12.48 29.12
N SER A 297 10.83 13.54 29.92
CA SER A 297 10.21 14.83 29.57
C SER A 297 10.97 15.52 28.44
N ASN A 298 12.20 15.09 28.19
CA ASN A 298 13.05 15.58 27.12
C ASN A 298 12.58 15.07 25.75
N VAL A 299 12.81 15.92 24.75
CA VAL A 299 12.78 15.53 23.34
C VAL A 299 14.23 15.31 22.91
N PHE A 300 14.53 14.10 22.45
CA PHE A 300 15.89 13.65 22.16
C PHE A 300 16.23 13.87 20.68
N GLU A 301 17.41 14.42 20.44
CA GLU A 301 18.05 14.46 19.12
C GLU A 301 19.08 13.34 19.03
N ARG A 302 19.50 13.01 17.81
CA ARG A 302 20.54 12.00 17.57
C ARG A 302 21.82 12.32 18.34
N ASN A 303 22.37 11.32 19.02
CA ASN A 303 23.67 11.42 19.70
C ASN A 303 24.69 10.54 18.99
N LEU A 304 25.57 11.17 18.21
CA LEU A 304 26.62 10.48 17.46
C LEU A 304 27.87 10.17 18.29
N ASP A 305 28.04 10.77 19.48
CA ASP A 305 29.22 10.55 20.32
C ASP A 305 29.28 9.13 20.88
N LEU A 306 28.10 8.52 21.05
CA LEU A 306 27.93 7.12 21.45
C LEU A 306 28.18 6.13 20.31
N VAL A 307 28.22 6.60 19.05
CA VAL A 307 28.37 5.73 17.89
C VAL A 307 29.84 5.38 17.67
N LYS A 308 30.13 4.08 17.58
CA LYS A 308 31.45 3.57 17.17
C LYS A 308 31.30 2.81 15.87
N THR A 309 32.13 3.15 14.90
CA THR A 309 32.29 2.33 13.70
C THR A 309 33.17 1.13 14.03
N LYS A 310 32.80 -0.03 13.48
CA LYS A 310 33.64 -1.24 13.48
C LYS A 310 35.02 -0.98 12.92
#